data_AF-A0AAD9ZQ09-F1
#
_entry.id   AF-A0AAD9ZQ09-F1
#
_cell.length_a   1.000
_cell.length_b   1.000
_cell.length_c   1.000
_cell.angle_alpha   90.00
_cell.angle_beta   90.00
_cell.angle_gamma   90.00
#
_symmetry.space_group_name_H-M   'P 1'
#
loop_
_entity.id
_entity.type
_entity.pdbx_description
1 polymer ?
#
loop_
_entity_poly.entity_id
_entity_poly.type
_entity_poly.pdbx_seq_one_letter_code
_entity_poly.pdbx_strand_id
1 'polypeptide(L)'
;MIIIEYIEEMWPNTPLLPADPYERAIARFWIKFAEDKVEEVLQRMFKSIREELEKAIKEILEMLQIVQEHGFGGKKYFNGEEIGMVDIAFGSIVYWLNVNEDVLGVKLIEHHKFPRLHKWFQCFPGIA
;
A
#
# COMPACT_ATOMS: atom_id res chain seq x y z
N MET A 1 1.41 10.79 6.31
CA MET A 1 0.78 11.55 5.21
C MET A 1 0.10 12.84 5.71
N ILE A 2 0.85 13.91 6.00
CA ILE A 2 0.29 15.14 6.63
C ILE A 2 -0.69 15.88 5.70
N ILE A 3 -0.39 15.98 4.41
CA ILE A 3 -1.22 16.71 3.44
C ILE A 3 -2.62 16.08 3.32
N ILE A 4 -2.71 14.74 3.34
CA ILE A 4 -4.00 14.06 3.21
C ILE A 4 -4.84 14.17 4.50
N GLU A 5 -4.21 14.21 5.68
CA GLU A 5 -4.94 14.50 6.94
C GLU A 5 -5.51 15.93 6.92
N TYR A 6 -4.78 16.91 6.37
CA TYR A 6 -5.31 18.25 6.16
C TYR A 6 -6.52 18.26 5.21
N ILE A 7 -6.47 17.49 4.12
CA ILE A 7 -7.62 17.36 3.20
C ILE A 7 -8.83 16.74 3.93
N GLU A 8 -8.60 15.72 4.76
CA GLU A 8 -9.66 15.11 5.58
C GLU A 8 -10.35 16.12 6.49
N GLU A 9 -9.58 17.02 7.12
CA GLU A 9 -10.10 18.06 8.00
C GLU A 9 -10.89 19.15 7.25
N MET A 10 -10.45 19.51 6.05
CA MET A 10 -11.02 20.62 5.28
C MET A 10 -12.25 20.25 4.43
N TRP A 11 -12.42 18.97 4.07
CA TRP A 11 -13.54 18.48 3.26
C TRP A 11 -14.30 17.32 3.94
N PRO A 12 -15.01 17.57 5.04
CA PRO A 12 -15.65 16.51 5.85
C PRO A 12 -16.82 15.80 5.16
N ASN A 13 -17.34 16.34 4.04
CA ASN A 13 -18.43 15.73 3.28
C ASN A 13 -17.98 14.55 2.39
N THR A 14 -16.67 14.32 2.27
CA THR A 14 -16.09 13.23 1.47
C THR A 14 -14.94 12.61 2.26
N PRO A 15 -15.24 11.90 3.37
CA PRO A 15 -14.23 11.39 4.27
C PRO A 15 -13.44 10.24 3.64
N LEU A 16 -12.11 10.33 3.70
CA LEU A 16 -11.16 9.29 3.31
C LEU A 16 -10.83 8.35 4.47
N LEU A 17 -11.17 8.74 5.70
CA LEU A 17 -11.02 7.93 6.90
C LEU A 17 -12.39 7.53 7.49
N PRO A 18 -12.46 6.38 8.18
CA PRO A 18 -13.66 6.00 8.92
C PRO A 18 -14.09 7.05 9.95
N ALA A 19 -15.41 7.19 10.15
CA ALA A 19 -15.99 8.06 11.17
C ALA A 19 -15.79 7.51 12.59
N ASP A 20 -15.79 6.19 12.74
CA ASP A 20 -15.53 5.53 14.01
C ASP A 20 -14.06 5.70 14.45
N PRO A 21 -13.79 6.12 15.71
CA PRO A 21 -12.41 6.34 16.17
C PRO A 21 -11.52 5.09 16.14
N TYR A 22 -12.08 3.91 16.40
CA TYR A 22 -11.31 2.66 16.39
C TYR A 22 -10.96 2.27 14.96
N GLU A 23 -11.92 2.27 14.04
CA GLU A 23 -11.66 1.99 12.63
C GLU A 23 -10.67 3.01 12.02
N ARG A 24 -10.76 4.29 12.43
CA ARG A 24 -9.77 5.32 12.04
C ARG A 24 -8.37 5.02 12.56
N ALA A 25 -8.24 4.52 13.79
CA ALA A 25 -6.95 4.12 14.34
C ALA A 25 -6.36 2.93 13.55
N ILE A 26 -7.19 1.97 13.15
CA ILE A 26 -6.78 0.85 12.29
C ILE A 26 -6.34 1.35 10.91
N ALA A 27 -7.05 2.29 10.30
CA ALA A 27 -6.63 2.90 9.05
C ALA A 27 -5.25 3.58 9.16
N ARG A 28 -5.04 4.38 10.22
CA ARG A 28 -3.75 5.03 10.49
C ARG A 28 -2.62 4.03 10.74
N PHE A 29 -2.91 2.92 11.41
CA PHE A 29 -1.95 1.83 11.58
C PHE A 29 -1.47 1.30 10.21
N TRP A 30 -2.41 0.99 9.31
CA TRP A 30 -2.07 0.48 7.99
C TRP A 30 -1.30 1.49 7.14
N ILE A 31 -1.65 2.78 7.21
CA ILE A 31 -0.90 3.86 6.54
C ILE A 31 0.54 3.91 7.07
N LYS A 32 0.72 3.90 8.38
CA LYS A 32 2.05 3.94 9.01
C LYS A 32 2.87 2.70 8.66
N PHE A 33 2.26 1.53 8.69
CA PHE A 33 2.90 0.26 8.29
C PHE A 33 3.40 0.32 6.84
N ALA A 34 2.63 0.95 5.95
CA ALA A 34 3.00 1.16 4.56
C ALA A 34 4.19 2.14 4.42
N GLU A 35 4.13 3.30 5.08
CA GLU A 35 5.18 4.33 5.05
C GLU A 35 6.53 3.80 5.55
N ASP A 36 6.55 3.10 6.69
CA ASP A 36 7.78 2.57 7.29
C ASP A 36 8.50 1.58 6.36
N LYS A 37 7.73 0.79 5.60
CA LYS A 37 8.27 -0.20 4.68
C LYS A 37 8.84 0.42 3.41
N VAL A 38 8.19 1.46 2.87
CA VAL A 38 8.71 2.19 1.70
C VAL A 38 10.04 2.85 2.00
N GLU A 39 10.14 3.50 3.17
CA GLU A 39 11.38 4.15 3.60
C GLU A 39 12.53 3.15 3.67
N GLU A 40 12.30 1.99 4.28
CA GLU A 40 13.29 0.91 4.39
C GLU A 40 13.78 0.42 3.01
N VAL A 41 12.85 0.23 2.06
CA VAL A 41 13.17 -0.21 0.69
C VAL A 41 13.99 0.84 -0.06
N LEU A 42 13.52 2.11 -0.05
CA LEU A 42 14.21 3.20 -0.74
C LEU A 42 15.64 3.35 -0.22
N GLN A 43 15.82 3.33 1.11
CA GLN A 43 17.15 3.41 1.72
C GLN A 43 18.09 2.28 1.26
N ARG A 44 17.59 1.06 1.14
CA ARG A 44 18.40 -0.10 0.71
C ARG A 44 18.72 -0.06 -0.79
N MET A 45 17.79 0.39 -1.63
CA MET A 45 18.05 0.57 -3.06
C MET A 45 19.17 1.59 -3.32
N PHE A 46 19.15 2.75 -2.64
CA PHE A 46 20.19 3.76 -2.82
C PHE A 46 21.58 3.32 -2.36
N LYS A 47 21.67 2.34 -1.44
CA LYS A 47 22.95 1.75 -1.02
C LYS A 47 23.58 0.82 -2.07
N SER A 48 22.83 0.39 -3.09
CA SER A 48 23.31 -0.41 -4.24
C SER A 48 24.02 -1.73 -3.87
N ILE A 49 23.71 -2.33 -2.72
CA ILE A 49 24.25 -3.64 -2.29
C ILE A 49 23.23 -4.71 -2.70
N ARG A 50 23.66 -5.67 -3.54
CA ARG A 50 22.77 -6.71 -4.10
C ARG A 50 22.09 -7.57 -3.02
N GLU A 51 22.82 -7.97 -1.99
CA GLU A 51 22.27 -8.77 -0.87
C GLU A 51 21.21 -7.99 -0.07
N GLU A 52 21.44 -6.69 0.16
CA GLU A 52 20.48 -5.80 0.83
C GLU A 52 19.22 -5.58 -0.04
N LEU A 53 19.38 -5.53 -1.36
CA LEU A 53 18.27 -5.44 -2.30
C LEU A 53 17.41 -6.71 -2.30
N GLU A 54 18.02 -7.90 -2.36
CA GLU A 54 17.31 -9.17 -2.28
C GLU A 54 16.54 -9.29 -0.96
N LYS A 55 17.15 -8.87 0.15
CA LYS A 55 16.50 -8.82 1.47
C LYS A 55 15.33 -7.83 1.49
N ALA A 56 15.49 -6.65 0.90
CA ALA A 56 14.42 -5.65 0.80
C ALA A 56 13.23 -6.17 -0.02
N ILE A 57 13.49 -6.81 -1.16
CA ILE A 57 12.45 -7.43 -2.00
C ILE A 57 11.69 -8.49 -1.20
N LYS A 58 12.38 -9.34 -0.44
CA LYS A 58 11.73 -10.34 0.41
C LYS A 58 10.80 -9.70 1.44
N GLU A 59 11.26 -8.65 2.13
CA GLU A 59 10.46 -7.92 3.12
C GLU A 59 9.24 -7.22 2.48
N ILE A 60 9.36 -6.71 1.25
CA ILE A 60 8.21 -6.18 0.47
C ILE A 60 7.19 -7.29 0.21
N LEU A 61 7.63 -8.45 -0.26
CA LEU A 61 6.74 -9.58 -0.57
C LEU A 61 6.02 -10.07 0.69
N GLU A 62 6.71 -10.13 1.83
CA GLU A 62 6.11 -10.44 3.14
C GLU A 62 5.08 -9.38 3.55
N MET A 63 5.39 -8.09 3.34
CA MET A 63 4.44 -6.99 3.60
C MET A 63 3.18 -7.10 2.73
N LEU A 64 3.34 -7.34 1.42
CA LEU A 64 2.23 -7.54 0.50
C LEU A 64 1.37 -8.74 0.91
N GLN A 65 1.99 -9.79 1.43
CA GLN A 65 1.28 -10.95 1.96
C GLN A 65 0.44 -10.58 3.20
N ILE A 66 1.04 -9.88 4.17
CA ILE A 66 0.35 -9.40 5.38
C ILE A 66 -0.85 -8.53 5.01
N VAL A 67 -0.68 -7.61 4.06
CA VAL A 67 -1.74 -6.73 3.57
C VAL A 67 -2.86 -7.53 2.91
N GLN A 68 -2.52 -8.49 2.06
CA GLN A 68 -3.50 -9.36 1.41
C GLN A 68 -4.31 -10.20 2.40
N GLU A 69 -3.66 -10.72 3.44
CA GLU A 69 -4.29 -11.59 4.43
C GLU A 69 -5.15 -10.82 5.44
N HIS A 70 -4.63 -9.69 5.92
CA HIS A 70 -5.19 -8.97 7.07
C HIS A 70 -5.71 -7.57 6.75
N GLY A 71 -5.22 -6.93 5.69
CA GLY A 71 -5.57 -5.54 5.36
C GLY A 71 -6.97 -5.39 4.79
N PHE A 72 -7.34 -6.21 3.80
CA PHE A 72 -8.61 -6.04 3.08
C PHE A 72 -9.83 -6.56 3.85
N GLY A 73 -9.68 -7.54 4.75
CA GLY A 73 -10.82 -8.11 5.50
C GLY A 73 -11.96 -8.64 4.62
N GLY A 74 -11.70 -9.01 3.36
CA GLY A 74 -12.71 -9.44 2.39
C GLY A 74 -13.46 -8.31 1.65
N LYS A 75 -13.13 -7.05 1.92
CA LYS A 75 -13.70 -5.86 1.30
C LYS A 75 -13.07 -5.56 -0.07
N LYS A 76 -13.73 -4.74 -0.88
CA LYS A 76 -13.23 -4.28 -2.19
C LYS A 76 -12.03 -3.35 -2.05
N TYR A 77 -12.13 -2.40 -1.12
CA TYR A 77 -11.09 -1.47 -0.68
C TYR A 77 -10.89 -1.58 0.83
N PHE A 78 -9.83 -1.00 1.38
CA PHE A 78 -9.62 -0.99 2.83
C PHE A 78 -10.79 -0.32 3.58
N ASN A 79 -11.38 0.72 2.98
CA ASN A 79 -12.54 1.42 3.52
C ASN A 79 -13.90 0.80 3.12
N GLY A 80 -13.93 -0.44 2.60
CA GLY A 80 -15.17 -1.09 2.19
C GLY A 80 -15.41 -1.02 0.69
N GLU A 81 -16.40 -0.24 0.27
CA GLU A 81 -16.82 -0.10 -1.14
C GLU A 81 -16.21 1.11 -1.85
N GLU A 82 -15.64 2.05 -1.09
CA GLU A 82 -15.05 3.29 -1.58
C GLU A 82 -13.54 3.34 -1.28
N ILE A 83 -12.80 4.09 -2.09
CA ILE A 83 -11.37 4.32 -1.90
C ILE A 83 -11.18 5.18 -0.64
N GLY A 84 -10.39 4.69 0.32
CA GLY A 84 -9.99 5.45 1.50
C GLY A 84 -8.53 5.88 1.47
N MET A 85 -8.11 6.52 2.56
CA MET A 85 -6.74 6.99 2.75
C MET A 85 -5.70 5.86 2.74
N VAL A 86 -6.06 4.70 3.28
CA VAL A 86 -5.21 3.49 3.27
C VAL A 86 -5.00 3.00 1.83
N ASP A 87 -6.06 3.01 1.03
CA ASP A 87 -5.99 2.65 -0.38
C ASP A 87 -5.07 3.60 -1.15
N ILE A 88 -5.13 4.91 -0.88
CA ILE A 88 -4.22 5.91 -1.48
C ILE A 88 -2.76 5.64 -1.09
N ALA A 89 -2.51 5.34 0.19
CA ALA A 89 -1.19 5.02 0.69
C ALA A 89 -0.61 3.79 -0.04
N PHE A 90 -1.29 2.65 0.01
CA PHE A 90 -0.82 1.43 -0.66
C PHE A 90 -0.82 1.54 -2.18
N GLY A 91 -1.76 2.28 -2.78
CA GLY A 91 -1.85 2.49 -4.22
C GLY A 91 -0.59 3.14 -4.77
N SER A 92 -0.09 4.15 -4.05
CA SER A 92 1.17 4.82 -4.40
C SER A 92 2.38 3.87 -4.36
N ILE A 93 2.43 2.97 -3.38
CA ILE A 93 3.51 2.00 -3.19
C ILE A 93 3.49 0.97 -4.30
N VAL A 94 2.32 0.38 -4.53
CA VAL A 94 2.12 -0.63 -5.54
C VAL A 94 2.41 -0.08 -6.94
N TYR A 95 1.96 1.15 -7.23
CA TYR A 95 2.32 1.84 -8.47
C TYR A 95 3.84 1.99 -8.62
N TRP A 96 4.52 2.48 -7.57
CA TRP A 96 5.97 2.65 -7.59
C TRP A 96 6.73 1.33 -7.76
N LEU A 97 6.29 0.26 -7.07
CA LEU A 97 6.87 -1.07 -7.21
C LEU A 97 6.73 -1.61 -8.64
N ASN A 98 5.54 -1.46 -9.24
CA ASN A 98 5.29 -1.88 -10.63
C ASN A 98 6.20 -1.14 -11.62
N VAL A 99 6.40 0.17 -11.45
CA VAL A 99 7.28 0.97 -12.32
C VAL A 99 8.75 0.53 -12.21
N ASN A 100 9.16 -0.04 -11.07
CA ASN A 100 10.54 -0.42 -10.82
C ASN A 100 10.79 -1.95 -10.95
N GLU A 101 9.85 -2.76 -11.42
CA GLU A 101 10.05 -4.22 -11.57
C GLU A 101 11.27 -4.56 -12.43
N ASP A 102 11.47 -3.84 -13.54
CA ASP A 102 12.61 -4.03 -14.44
C ASP A 102 13.94 -3.64 -13.78
N VAL A 103 13.95 -2.53 -13.01
CA VAL A 103 15.13 -2.05 -12.26
C VAL A 103 15.48 -3.02 -11.13
N LEU A 104 14.47 -3.57 -10.48
CA LEU A 104 14.60 -4.53 -9.40
C LEU A 104 14.87 -5.96 -9.90
N GLY A 105 14.67 -6.22 -11.19
CA GLY A 105 14.81 -7.55 -11.79
C GLY A 105 13.84 -8.59 -11.24
N VAL A 106 12.71 -8.16 -10.68
CA VAL A 106 11.72 -9.03 -10.04
C VAL A 106 10.30 -8.63 -10.42
N LYS A 107 9.44 -9.63 -10.63
CA LYS A 107 7.99 -9.43 -10.69
C LYS A 107 7.43 -9.47 -9.28
N LEU A 108 6.89 -8.35 -8.82
CA LEU A 108 6.50 -8.17 -7.42
C LEU A 108 5.02 -8.52 -7.21
N ILE A 109 4.14 -8.13 -8.14
CA ILE A 109 2.68 -8.29 -7.96
C ILE A 109 2.15 -9.34 -8.93
N GLU A 110 2.58 -10.57 -8.70
CA GLU A 110 2.13 -11.71 -9.49
C GLU A 110 0.73 -12.15 -9.05
N HIS A 111 -0.23 -12.20 -9.99
CA HIS A 111 -1.63 -12.58 -9.72
C HIS A 111 -1.77 -13.89 -8.94
N HIS A 112 -0.93 -14.88 -9.20
CA HIS A 112 -1.00 -16.18 -8.54
C HIS A 112 -0.53 -16.15 -7.07
N LYS A 113 0.33 -15.19 -6.68
CA LYS A 113 0.79 -15.00 -5.31
C LYS A 113 -0.12 -14.05 -4.54
N PHE A 114 -0.58 -13.00 -5.22
CA PHE A 114 -1.34 -11.92 -4.60
C PHE A 114 -2.71 -11.69 -5.27
N PRO A 115 -3.60 -12.69 -5.33
CA PRO A 115 -4.87 -12.57 -6.07
C PRO A 115 -5.78 -11.45 -5.55
N ARG A 116 -5.81 -11.21 -4.23
CA ARG A 116 -6.65 -10.14 -3.66
C ARG A 116 -6.05 -8.77 -3.91
N LEU A 117 -4.74 -8.64 -3.73
CA LEU A 117 -4.03 -7.39 -3.98
C LEU A 117 -4.12 -7.03 -5.47
N HIS A 118 -4.01 -8.02 -6.35
CA HIS A 118 -4.17 -7.84 -7.79
C HIS A 118 -5.60 -7.38 -8.15
N LYS A 119 -6.63 -8.01 -7.56
CA LYS A 119 -8.03 -7.60 -7.76
C LYS A 119 -8.28 -6.17 -7.25
N TRP A 120 -7.77 -5.83 -6.07
CA TRP A 120 -7.86 -4.48 -5.51
C TRP A 120 -7.18 -3.46 -6.41
N PHE A 121 -5.99 -3.77 -6.93
CA PHE A 121 -5.25 -2.89 -7.83
C PHE A 121 -5.95 -2.67 -9.17
N GLN A 122 -6.57 -3.71 -9.75
CA GLN A 122 -7.40 -3.56 -10.95
C GLN A 122 -8.65 -2.69 -10.71
N CYS A 123 -9.12 -2.60 -9.47
CA CYS A 123 -10.23 -1.73 -9.10
C CYS A 123 -9.81 -0.27 -8.91
N PHE A 124 -8.51 0.06 -8.96
CA PHE A 124 -8.05 1.45 -8.88
C PHE A 124 -8.22 2.16 -10.23
N PRO A 125 -9.00 3.26 -10.30
CA PRO A 125 -9.20 3.98 -11.55
C PRO A 125 -7.90 4.60 -12.06
N GLY A 126 -7.56 4.36 -13.33
CA GLY A 126 -6.46 5.03 -14.04
C GLY A 126 -5.08 4.35 -13.96
N ILE A 127 -4.98 3.15 -13.41
CA ILE A 127 -3.72 2.38 -13.30
C ILE A 127 -3.81 1.00 -13.98
N ALA A 128 -4.91 0.72 -14.69
CA ALA A 128 -5.10 -0.50 -15.49
C ALA A 128 -4.79 -0.28 -16.97
#